data_AF-T1D572-F1
#
_entry.id   AF-T1D572-F1
#
_cell.length_a   1.000
_cell.length_b   1.000
_cell.length_c   1.000
_cell.angle_alpha   90.00
_cell.angle_beta   90.00
_cell.angle_gamma   90.00
#
_symmetry.space_group_name_H-M   'P 1'
#
loop_
_entity.id
_entity.type
_entity.pdbx_description
1 polymer ?
#
loop_
_entity_poly.entity_id
_entity_poly.type
_entity_poly.pdbx_seq_one_letter_code
_entity_poly.pdbx_strand_id
1 'polypeptide(L)' 'MGDTLVVPYNQVPTLDERVAAVIVEPVAANMNLVAPSDGFLEGIRRECEAVGAVLIFDEVITGFRLGRGGASARFEVVPD' A
#
# COMPACT_ATOMS: atom_id res chain seq x y z
N MET A 1 -1.88 13.38 20.90
CA MET A 1 -0.99 12.94 19.81
C MET A 1 -1.72 11.80 19.13
N GLY A 2 -1.95 11.87 17.82
CA GLY A 2 -2.73 10.83 17.13
C GLY A 2 -1.86 9.65 16.75
N ASP A 3 -2.44 8.46 16.69
CA ASP A 3 -1.76 7.20 16.30
C ASP A 3 -1.86 6.94 14.79
N THR A 4 -2.10 8.00 14.00
CA THR A 4 -2.28 7.92 12.55
C THR A 4 -1.44 8.98 11.86
N LEU A 5 -0.61 8.52 10.94
CA LEU A 5 0.13 9.33 9.99
C LEU A 5 -0.55 9.22 8.62
N VAL A 6 -0.84 10.37 7.99
CA VAL A 6 -1.45 10.44 6.65
C VAL A 6 -0.41 10.96 5.67
N VAL A 7 -0.22 10.24 4.57
CA VAL A 7 0.73 10.58 3.51
C VAL A 7 -0.03 10.63 2.19
N PRO A 8 0.28 11.58 1.28
CA PRO A 8 -0.33 11.61 -0.03
C PRO A 8 -0.11 10.30 -0.79
N TYR A 9 -1.14 9.80 -1.47
CA TYR A 9 -1.02 8.65 -2.37
C TYR A 9 0.06 8.92 -3.44
N ASN A 10 0.76 7.87 -3.88
CA ASN A 10 1.94 7.96 -4.75
C ASN A 10 3.17 8.67 -4.14
N GLN A 11 3.21 8.88 -2.82
CA GLN A 11 4.44 9.23 -2.10
C GLN A 11 4.82 8.09 -1.15
N VAL A 12 6.02 7.54 -1.34
CA VAL A 12 6.56 6.52 -0.45
C VAL A 12 6.94 7.20 0.87
N PRO A 13 6.34 6.79 2.01
CA PRO A 13 6.67 7.38 3.31
C PRO A 13 8.04 6.89 3.78
N THR A 14 8.75 7.71 4.55
CA THR A 14 9.88 7.23 5.37
C THR A 14 9.32 6.76 6.71
N LEU A 15 9.53 5.48 7.03
CA LEU A 15 9.02 4.89 8.27
C LEU A 15 10.09 4.83 9.37
N ASP A 16 9.66 4.67 10.62
CA ASP A 16 10.50 4.31 11.75
C ASP A 16 9.88 3.14 12.53
N GLU A 17 10.63 2.56 13.48
CA GLU A 17 10.23 1.37 14.25
C GLU A 17 8.97 1.56 15.12
N ARG A 18 8.43 2.78 15.22
CA ARG A 18 7.17 3.05 15.93
C ARG A 18 5.95 2.82 15.05
N VAL A 19 6.13 2.67 13.74
CA VAL A 19 5.04 2.41 12.79
C VAL A 19 4.68 0.93 12.84
N ALA A 20 3.46 0.61 13.27
CA ALA A 20 2.98 -0.77 13.30
C ALA A 20 2.63 -1.31 11.89
N ALA A 21 2.01 -0.48 11.05
CA ALA A 21 1.56 -0.88 9.74
C ALA A 21 1.41 0.29 8.76
N VAL A 22 1.45 -0.02 7.47
CA VAL A 22 0.96 0.83 6.38
C VAL A 22 -0.24 0.14 5.75
N ILE A 23 -1.38 0.83 5.71
CA ILE A 23 -2.58 0.40 4.98
C ILE A 23 -2.76 1.25 3.73
N VAL A 24 -3.01 0.61 2.58
CA VAL A 24 -3.15 1.31 1.30
C VAL A 24 -4.13 0.59 0.38
N GLU A 25 -4.99 1.34 -0.32
CA GLU A 25 -5.68 0.83 -1.51
C GLU A 25 -4.64 0.71 -2.64
N PRO A 26 -4.32 -0.49 -3.15
CA PRO A 26 -3.23 -0.64 -4.13
C PRO A 26 -3.47 0.13 -5.42
N VAL A 27 -4.74 0.30 -5.78
CA VAL A 27 -5.23 1.29 -6.74
C VAL A 27 -6.27 2.10 -6.00
N ALA A 28 -6.00 3.39 -5.77
CA ALA A 28 -6.95 4.26 -5.08
C ALA A 28 -8.22 4.40 -5.94
N ALA A 29 -9.36 4.00 -5.39
CA ALA A 29 -10.65 4.00 -6.08
C ALA A 29 -11.70 4.87 -5.37
N ASN A 30 -11.45 5.26 -4.12
CA ASN A 30 -12.32 6.13 -3.33
C ASN A 30 -12.23 7.63 -3.72
N MET A 31 -11.19 8.02 -4.46
CA MET A 31 -10.88 9.40 -4.84
C MET A 31 -10.84 9.56 -6.38
N ASN A 32 -11.77 8.90 -7.07
CA ASN A 32 -11.67 8.45 -8.47
C ASN A 32 -10.70 7.28 -8.63
N LEU A 33 -10.49 6.84 -9.88
CA LEU A 33 -9.55 5.79 -10.20
C LEU A 33 -8.15 6.37 -10.44
N VAL A 34 -7.25 6.20 -9.46
CA VAL A 34 -5.86 6.64 -9.54
C VAL A 34 -4.94 5.43 -9.45
N ALA A 35 -4.17 5.19 -10.50
CA ALA A 35 -3.19 4.11 -10.54
C ALA A 35 -1.96 4.42 -9.67
N PRO A 36 -1.30 3.39 -9.11
CA PRO A 36 -0.01 3.58 -8.46
C PRO A 36 1.03 4.03 -9.49
N SER A 37 1.88 4.98 -9.11
CA SER A 37 3.07 5.32 -9.88
C SER A 37 4.06 4.15 -9.88
N ASP A 38 4.89 4.06 -10.91
CA ASP A 38 5.96 3.05 -10.99
C ASP A 38 6.83 3.06 -9.73
N GLY A 39 6.99 1.90 -9.09
CA GLY A 39 7.81 1.73 -7.89
C GLY A 39 7.15 2.17 -6.58
N PHE A 40 5.92 2.67 -6.58
CA PHE A 40 5.23 3.14 -5.37
C PHE A 40 4.94 2.00 -4.39
N LEU A 41 4.29 0.92 -4.87
CA LEU A 41 3.91 -0.22 -4.03
C LEU A 41 5.15 -0.99 -3.55
N GLU A 42 6.14 -1.16 -4.42
CA GLU A 42 7.44 -1.73 -4.10
C GLU A 42 8.20 -0.88 -3.08
N GLY A 43 8.09 0.45 -3.19
CA GLY A 43 8.66 1.39 -2.24
C GLY A 43 8.08 1.23 -0.86
N ILE A 44 6.75 1.17 -0.74
CA ILE A 44 6.08 0.93 0.55
C ILE A 44 6.50 -0.42 1.12
N ARG A 45 6.52 -1.49 0.31
CA ARG A 45 6.96 -2.82 0.76
C ARG A 45 8.37 -2.77 1.37
N ARG A 46 9.33 -2.11 0.70
CA ARG A 46 10.70 -1.97 1.18
C ARG A 46 10.78 -1.18 2.49
N GLU A 47 10.02 -0.10 2.63
CA GLU A 47 9.98 0.69 3.87
C GLU A 47 9.40 -0.12 5.03
N CYS A 48 8.31 -0.86 4.78
CA CYS A 48 7.73 -1.78 5.76
C CYS A 48 8.73 -2.85 6.22
N GLU A 49 9.44 -3.49 5.28
CA GLU A 49 10.50 -4.46 5.59
C GLU A 49 11.65 -3.84 6.40
N ALA A 50 12.06 -2.62 6.08
CA ALA A 50 13.18 -1.95 6.72
C ALA A 50 12.97 -1.68 8.22
N VAL A 51 11.72 -1.44 8.64
CA VAL A 51 11.39 -1.09 10.04
C VAL A 51 10.56 -2.15 10.77
N GLY A 52 10.18 -3.24 10.09
CA GLY A 52 9.33 -4.30 10.65
C GLY A 52 7.84 -3.94 10.73
N ALA A 53 7.38 -2.95 9.94
CA ALA A 53 5.96 -2.62 9.84
C ALA A 53 5.25 -3.60 8.90
N VAL A 54 3.98 -3.86 9.18
CA VAL A 54 3.12 -4.71 8.33
C VAL A 54 2.59 -3.90 7.14
N LEU A 55 2.63 -4.46 5.93
CA LEU A 55 2.00 -3.89 4.74
C LEU A 55 0.61 -4.51 4.53
N ILE A 56 -0.44 -3.70 4.60
CA ILE A 56 -1.83 -4.12 4.39
C ILE A 56 -2.34 -3.53 3.07
N PHE A 57 -2.73 -4.39 2.14
CA PHE A 57 -3.50 -3.97 0.96
C PHE A 57 -4.99 -4.02 1.26
N ASP A 58 -5.66 -2.87 1.17
CA ASP A 58 -7.11 -2.80 1.13
C ASP A 58 -7.59 -3.15 -0.29
N GLU A 59 -7.89 -4.44 -0.47
CA GLU A 59 -8.37 -4.98 -1.73
C GLU A 59 -9.91 -5.14 -1.77
N VAL A 60 -10.67 -4.41 -0.95
CA VAL A 60 -12.14 -4.49 -0.97
C VAL A 60 -12.70 -4.15 -2.35
N ILE A 61 -12.08 -3.21 -3.07
CA ILE A 61 -12.46 -2.84 -4.45
C ILE A 61 -11.65 -3.61 -5.49
N THR A 62 -10.34 -3.75 -5.32
CA THR A 62 -9.43 -4.30 -6.34
C THR A 62 -9.42 -5.83 -6.39
N GLY A 63 -9.77 -6.49 -5.29
CA GLY A 63 -9.81 -7.94 -5.15
C GLY A 63 -10.79 -8.56 -6.14
N PHE A 64 -10.32 -9.54 -6.93
CA PHE A 64 -11.07 -10.15 -8.04
C PHE A 64 -11.55 -9.19 -9.14
N ARG A 65 -11.25 -7.89 -9.03
CA ARG A 65 -11.62 -6.85 -10.00
C ARG A 65 -10.52 -6.62 -11.03
N LEU A 66 -9.27 -6.59 -10.58
CA LEU A 66 -8.09 -6.43 -11.44
C LEU A 66 -7.57 -7.77 -12.02
N GLY A 67 -8.15 -8.87 -11.55
CA GLY A 67 -7.78 -10.24 -11.91
C GLY A 67 -8.05 -11.18 -10.74
N ARG A 68 -7.91 -12.50 -10.96
CA ARG A 68 -8.17 -13.52 -9.91
C ARG A 68 -7.35 -13.32 -8.64
N GLY A 69 -6.14 -12.78 -8.76
CA GLY A 69 -5.23 -12.51 -7.63
C GLY A 69 -5.21 -11.05 -7.17
N GLY A 70 -6.19 -10.23 -7.57
CA GLY A 70 -6.27 -8.83 -7.15
C GLY A 70 -5.12 -7.97 -7.65
N ALA A 71 -4.88 -6.87 -6.96
CA ALA A 71 -3.76 -5.97 -7.18
C ALA A 71 -2.42 -6.64 -6.85
N SER A 72 -2.39 -7.49 -5.81
CA SER A 72 -1.18 -8.21 -5.39
C SER A 72 -0.56 -9.02 -6.55
N ALA A 73 -1.37 -9.79 -7.28
CA ALA A 73 -0.90 -10.52 -8.47
C ALA A 73 -0.69 -9.61 -9.69
N ARG A 74 -1.39 -8.48 -9.78
CA ARG A 74 -1.31 -7.56 -10.92
C ARG A 74 -0.03 -6.70 -10.90
N PHE A 75 0.46 -6.35 -9.71
CA PHE A 75 1.65 -5.52 -9.50
C PHE A 75 2.83 -6.32 -8.94
N GLU A 76 2.66 -7.63 -8.69
CA GLU A 76 3.72 -8.51 -8.18
C GLU A 76 4.31 -8.04 -6.83
N VAL A 77 3.50 -7.35 -6.02
CA VAL A 77 3.83 -6.93 -4.65
C VAL A 77 2.91 -7.68 -3.69
N VAL A 78 3.51 -8.40 -2.75
CA VAL A 78 2.79 -9.22 -1.77
C VAL A 78 2.68 -8.44 -0.45
N PRO A 79 1.46 -8.09 -0.01
CA PRO A 79 1.22 -7.59 1.34
C PRO A 79 1.39 -8.72 2.37
N ASP A 80 1.41 -8.36 3.66
CA ASP A 80 1.52 -9.30 4.77
C ASP A 80 0.16 -9.93 5.19
#